data_AF-A0A921SSC9-F1
#
_entry.id   AF-A0A921SSC9-F1
#
_cell.length_a   1.000
_cell.length_b   1.000
_cell.length_c   1.000
_cell.angle_alpha   90.00
_cell.angle_beta   90.00
_cell.angle_gamma   90.00
#
_symmetry.space_group_name_H-M   'P 1'
#
loop_
_entity.id
_entity.type
_entity.pdbx_description
1 polymer ?
#
loop_
_entity_poly.entity_id
_entity_poly.type
_entity_poly.pdbx_seq_one_letter_code
_entity_poly.pdbx_strand_id
1 'polypeptide(L)'
;MYQDIRAQKGRFLLRALLWLIFVSQFAQALIPLIRAGGGLTPLAVLSALASLLPSAVVLWALYRGSRAALVVFCLIGFEQIAAFSNWILPRYQEAMAPADALGYASLALSAADVVLRVIVLCQMFSGSAVPVWLECRRDMRRRKDLVLELALFGASVLLLLLFFFLPL
;
A
#
# COMPACT_ATOMS: atom_id res chain seq x y z
N MET A 1 10.20 -27.18 -15.09
CA MET A 1 9.58 -27.80 -13.89
C MET A 1 10.05 -27.18 -12.57
N TYR A 2 11.35 -27.20 -12.21
CA TYR A 2 11.81 -26.62 -10.93
C TYR A 2 11.74 -25.08 -10.88
N GLN A 3 12.00 -24.41 -12.01
CA GLN A 3 11.81 -22.96 -12.15
C GLN A 3 10.33 -22.57 -12.06
N ASP A 4 9.41 -23.37 -12.59
CA ASP A 4 7.97 -23.11 -12.53
C ASP A 4 7.43 -23.16 -11.10
N ILE A 5 7.89 -24.13 -10.29
CA ILE A 5 7.50 -24.26 -8.88
C ILE A 5 8.02 -23.07 -8.06
N ARG A 6 9.27 -22.63 -8.28
CA ARG A 6 9.81 -21.43 -7.64
C ARG A 6 9.01 -20.19 -8.04
N ALA A 7 8.75 -20.00 -9.33
CA ALA A 7 7.97 -18.86 -9.81
C ALA A 7 6.54 -18.84 -9.22
N GLN A 8 5.90 -20.00 -9.09
CA GLN A 8 4.58 -20.11 -8.48
C GLN A 8 4.60 -19.76 -6.98
N LYS A 9 5.60 -20.22 -6.23
CA LYS A 9 5.80 -19.83 -4.82
C LYS A 9 6.03 -18.33 -4.67
N GLY A 10 6.87 -17.74 -5.54
CA GLY A 10 7.13 -16.30 -5.56
C GLY A 10 5.87 -15.48 -5.82
N ARG A 11 5.05 -15.91 -6.80
CA ARG A 11 3.73 -15.32 -7.09
C ARG A 11 2.81 -15.31 -5.87
N PHE A 12 2.67 -16.45 -5.18
CA PHE A 12 1.81 -16.55 -4.01
C PHE A 12 2.32 -15.69 -2.86
N LEU A 13 3.63 -15.72 -2.58
CA LEU A 13 4.24 -14.93 -1.53
C LEU A 13 4.04 -13.43 -1.77
N LEU A 14 4.35 -12.95 -2.98
CA LEU A 14 4.18 -11.53 -3.31
C LEU A 14 2.70 -11.13 -3.23
N ARG A 15 1.79 -11.95 -3.78
CA ARG A 15 0.35 -11.67 -3.69
C ARG A 15 -0.11 -11.56 -2.23
N ALA A 16 0.33 -12.45 -1.36
CA ALA A 16 -0.04 -12.45 0.05
C ALA A 16 0.49 -11.19 0.76
N LEU A 17 1.76 -10.83 0.54
CA LEU A 17 2.36 -9.63 1.12
C LEU A 17 1.66 -8.34 0.66
N LEU A 18 1.38 -8.22 -0.64
CA LEU A 18 0.66 -7.05 -1.18
C LEU A 18 -0.78 -6.99 -0.65
N TRP A 19 -1.43 -8.13 -0.44
CA TRP A 19 -2.74 -8.19 0.21
C TRP A 19 -2.69 -7.74 1.66
N LEU A 20 -1.67 -8.15 2.42
CA LEU A 20 -1.49 -7.71 3.81
C LEU A 20 -1.30 -6.20 3.89
N ILE A 21 -0.49 -5.61 2.99
CA ILE A 21 -0.31 -4.16 2.87
C ILE A 21 -1.63 -3.45 2.55
N PHE A 22 -2.44 -4.01 1.65
CA PHE A 22 -3.73 -3.42 1.33
C PHE A 22 -4.69 -3.46 2.53
N VAL A 23 -4.71 -4.57 3.28
CA VAL A 23 -5.56 -4.73 4.47
C VAL A 23 -5.10 -3.82 5.60
N SER A 24 -3.79 -3.64 5.82
CA SER A 24 -3.28 -2.68 6.82
C SER A 24 -3.68 -1.25 6.47
N GLN A 25 -3.54 -0.85 5.20
CA GLN A 25 -3.94 0.48 4.74
C GLN A 25 -5.45 0.70 4.85
N PHE A 26 -6.25 -0.33 4.55
CA PHE A 26 -7.70 -0.27 4.75
C PHE A 26 -8.07 -0.10 6.23
N ALA A 27 -7.44 -0.86 7.12
CA ALA A 27 -7.64 -0.69 8.56
C ALA A 27 -7.25 0.72 9.03
N GLN A 28 -6.15 1.29 8.52
CA GLN A 28 -5.75 2.67 8.82
C GLN A 28 -6.78 3.70 8.32
N ALA A 29 -7.30 3.54 7.10
CA ALA A 29 -8.27 4.46 6.51
C ALA A 29 -9.61 4.47 7.28
N LEU A 30 -9.94 3.39 8.01
CA LEU A 30 -11.13 3.32 8.85
C LEU A 30 -11.00 4.07 10.19
N ILE A 31 -9.79 4.25 10.72
CA ILE A 31 -9.57 4.90 12.03
C ILE A 31 -10.19 6.30 12.12
N PRO A 32 -9.96 7.25 11.18
CA PRO A 32 -10.56 8.57 11.26
C PRO A 32 -12.10 8.52 11.17
N LEU A 33 -12.66 7.58 10.42
CA LEU A 33 -14.11 7.39 10.29
C LEU A 33 -14.73 6.89 11.60
N ILE A 34 -14.06 5.95 12.29
CA ILE A 34 -14.47 5.47 13.61
C ILE A 34 -14.40 6.61 14.63
N ARG A 35 -13.32 7.42 14.59
CA ARG A 35 -13.15 8.56 15.50
C ARG A 35 -14.21 9.65 15.29
N ALA A 36 -14.72 9.82 14.07
CA ALA A 36 -15.79 10.76 13.75
C ALA A 36 -17.17 10.37 14.33
N GLY A 37 -17.31 9.19 14.96
CA GLY A 37 -18.51 8.80 15.73
C GLY A 37 -19.75 8.45 14.91
N GLY A 38 -19.70 8.56 13.57
CA GLY A 38 -20.85 8.34 12.68
C GLY A 38 -21.19 6.87 12.35
N GLY A 39 -20.49 5.91 12.95
CA GLY A 39 -20.62 4.47 12.64
C GLY A 39 -20.04 4.07 11.27
N LEU A 40 -19.83 2.77 11.07
CA LEU A 40 -19.34 2.20 9.80
C LEU A 40 -20.49 2.09 8.79
N THR A 41 -20.99 3.23 8.33
CA THR A 41 -21.99 3.24 7.26
C THR A 41 -21.39 2.74 5.94
N PRO A 42 -22.20 2.18 5.02
CA PRO A 42 -21.70 1.75 3.71
C PRO A 42 -20.98 2.86 2.93
N LEU A 43 -21.44 4.10 3.08
CA LEU A 43 -20.83 5.26 2.44
C LEU A 43 -19.44 5.58 3.03
N ALA A 44 -19.26 5.43 4.35
CA ALA A 44 -17.97 5.58 5.02
C ALA A 44 -16.98 4.48 4.60
N VAL A 45 -17.45 3.24 4.43
CA VAL A 45 -16.62 2.14 3.91
C VAL A 45 -16.22 2.40 2.46
N LEU A 46 -17.14 2.90 1.63
CA LEU A 46 -16.86 3.28 0.25
C LEU A 46 -15.86 4.43 0.15
N SER A 47 -15.96 5.45 1.01
CA SER A 47 -15.00 6.55 1.04
C SER A 47 -13.60 6.10 1.47
N ALA A 48 -13.51 5.20 2.47
CA ALA A 48 -12.25 4.57 2.85
C ALA A 48 -11.64 3.79 1.66
N LEU A 49 -12.43 2.97 0.96
CA LEU A 49 -11.97 2.23 -0.20
C LEU A 49 -11.55 3.14 -1.36
N ALA A 50 -12.30 4.21 -1.61
CA ALA A 50 -11.99 5.18 -2.66
C ALA A 50 -10.62 5.85 -2.42
N SER A 51 -10.31 6.18 -1.17
CA SER A 51 -9.01 6.76 -0.80
C SER A 51 -7.81 5.83 -1.08
N LEU A 52 -8.06 4.52 -1.14
CA LEU A 52 -7.04 3.49 -1.34
C LEU A 52 -6.86 3.08 -2.80
N LEU A 53 -7.69 3.58 -3.72
CA LEU A 53 -7.59 3.27 -5.15
C LEU A 53 -6.20 3.53 -5.74
N PRO A 54 -5.54 4.68 -5.48
CA PRO A 54 -4.19 4.93 -5.98
C PRO A 54 -3.18 3.87 -5.48
N SER A 55 -3.24 3.54 -4.19
CA SER A 55 -2.40 2.50 -3.58
C SER A 55 -2.68 1.13 -4.18
N ALA A 56 -3.94 0.76 -4.40
CA ALA A 56 -4.34 -0.50 -5.03
C ALA A 56 -3.78 -0.63 -6.45
N VAL A 57 -3.82 0.45 -7.24
CA VAL A 57 -3.23 0.47 -8.59
C VAL A 57 -1.72 0.27 -8.53
N VAL A 58 -1.03 0.93 -7.59
CA VAL A 58 0.43 0.76 -7.39
C VAL A 58 0.76 -0.68 -7.01
N LEU A 59 0.05 -1.28 -6.04
CA LEU A 59 0.27 -2.67 -5.62
C LEU A 59 0.00 -3.66 -6.77
N TRP A 60 -1.05 -3.41 -7.56
CA TRP A 60 -1.36 -4.24 -8.73
C TRP A 60 -0.32 -4.11 -9.84
N ALA A 61 0.12 -2.89 -10.15
CA ALA A 61 1.17 -2.63 -11.13
C ALA A 61 2.53 -3.21 -10.67
N LEU A 62 2.80 -3.18 -9.37
CA LEU A 62 3.97 -3.79 -8.74
C LEU A 62 3.92 -5.32 -8.84
N TYR A 63 2.78 -5.93 -8.53
CA TYR A 63 2.56 -7.37 -8.75
C TYR A 63 2.81 -7.72 -10.22
N ARG A 64 2.33 -6.94 -11.17
CA ARG A 64 2.59 -7.21 -12.59
C ARG A 64 4.06 -6.97 -13.03
N GLY A 65 4.93 -6.46 -12.16
CA GLY A 65 6.37 -6.27 -12.42
C GLY A 65 6.78 -4.90 -12.94
N SER A 66 5.92 -3.88 -12.78
CA SER A 66 6.21 -2.50 -13.21
C SER A 66 7.36 -1.89 -12.42
N ARG A 67 8.37 -1.35 -13.12
CA ARG A 67 9.46 -0.59 -12.49
C ARG A 67 8.99 0.76 -11.96
N ALA A 68 8.05 1.41 -12.66
CA ALA A 68 7.47 2.67 -12.21
C ALA A 68 6.71 2.48 -10.89
N ALA A 69 5.92 1.40 -10.78
CA ALA A 69 5.21 1.09 -9.53
C ALA A 69 6.16 0.77 -8.38
N LEU A 70 7.33 0.16 -8.65
CA LEU A 70 8.37 -0.04 -7.64
C LEU A 70 8.89 1.31 -7.10
N VAL A 71 9.17 2.27 -7.98
CA VAL A 71 9.63 3.61 -7.56
C VAL A 71 8.57 4.29 -6.70
N VAL A 72 7.30 4.29 -7.14
CA VAL A 72 6.18 4.87 -6.38
C VAL A 72 6.00 4.14 -5.05
N PHE A 73 6.09 2.81 -5.03
CA PHE A 73 6.02 2.01 -3.81
C PHE A 73 7.11 2.39 -2.80
N CYS A 74 8.34 2.62 -3.26
CA CYS A 74 9.44 3.10 -2.43
C CYS A 74 9.19 4.52 -1.91
N LEU A 75 8.72 5.44 -2.76
CA LEU A 75 8.43 6.83 -2.36
C LEU A 75 7.38 6.88 -1.25
N ILE A 76 6.29 6.13 -1.40
CA ILE A 76 5.25 6.04 -0.36
C ILE A 76 5.83 5.42 0.93
N GLY A 77 6.75 4.46 0.82
CA GLY A 77 7.44 3.90 1.98
C GLY A 77 8.28 4.94 2.75
N PHE A 78 9.03 5.78 2.03
CA PHE A 78 9.81 6.87 2.64
C PHE A 78 8.92 7.92 3.30
N GLU A 79 7.81 8.29 2.65
CA GLU A 79 6.81 9.20 3.22
C GLU A 79 6.24 8.66 4.53
N GLN A 80 5.88 7.37 4.58
CA GLN A 80 5.39 6.73 5.79
C GLN A 80 6.44 6.67 6.91
N ILE A 81 7.71 6.41 6.59
CA ILE A 81 8.81 6.43 7.56
C ILE A 81 8.96 7.84 8.14
N ALA A 82 8.91 8.87 7.30
CA ALA A 82 8.98 10.27 7.74
C ALA A 82 7.77 10.67 8.61
N ALA A 83 6.56 10.23 8.23
CA ALA A 83 5.36 10.44 9.03
C ALA A 83 5.45 9.75 10.39
N PHE A 84 5.97 8.51 10.42
CA PHE A 84 6.19 7.75 11.65
C PHE A 84 7.21 8.41 12.57
N SER A 85 8.35 8.88 12.02
CA SER A 85 9.37 9.57 12.80
C SER A 85 8.85 10.89 13.39
N ASN A 86 8.09 11.66 12.60
CA ASN A 86 7.50 12.93 13.03
C ASN A 86 6.45 12.76 14.12
N TRP A 87 5.81 11.60 14.22
CA TRP A 87 4.86 11.32 15.29
C TRP A 87 5.55 10.89 16.59
N ILE A 88 6.65 10.12 16.49
CA ILE A 88 7.37 9.61 17.67
C ILE A 88 8.22 10.67 18.34
N LEU A 89 8.93 11.50 17.57
CA LEU A 89 9.89 12.48 18.11
C LEU A 89 9.26 13.44 19.13
N PRO A 90 8.11 14.09 18.84
CA PRO A 90 7.47 15.01 19.77
C PRO A 90 6.95 14.29 21.03
N ARG A 91 6.43 13.07 20.89
CA ARG A 91 5.94 12.26 22.04
C ARG A 91 7.05 11.70 22.92
N TYR A 92 8.26 11.60 22.40
CA TYR A 92 9.45 11.27 23.19
C TYR A 92 9.98 12.50 23.93
N GLN A 93 9.84 13.69 23.34
CA GLN A 93 10.30 14.96 23.90
C GLN A 93 9.31 15.56 24.91
N GLU A 94 8.02 15.44 24.65
CA GLU A 94 6.94 15.84 25.54
C GLU A 94 6.53 14.62 26.35
N ALA A 95 6.82 14.61 27.65
CA ALA A 95 6.46 13.53 28.56
C ALA A 95 4.92 13.32 28.61
N MET A 96 4.44 12.45 27.72
CA MET A 96 3.14 11.79 27.65
C MET A 96 1.88 12.66 27.78
N ALA A 97 1.40 13.18 26.65
CA ALA A 97 -0.04 13.34 26.47
C ALA A 97 -0.69 11.94 26.35
N PRO A 98 -1.81 11.65 27.05
CA PRO A 98 -2.48 10.37 26.93
C PRO A 98 -2.94 10.15 25.50
N ALA A 99 -2.51 9.05 24.91
CA ALA A 99 -2.92 8.69 23.56
C ALA A 99 -4.13 7.76 23.63
N ASP A 100 -5.19 8.13 22.96
CA ASP A 100 -6.37 7.27 22.83
C ASP A 100 -6.00 5.93 22.19
N ALA A 101 -6.71 4.86 22.52
CA ALA A 101 -6.48 3.51 22.00
C ALA A 101 -6.41 3.47 20.46
N LEU A 102 -7.21 4.30 19.77
CA LEU A 102 -7.19 4.46 18.32
C LEU A 102 -5.88 5.08 17.79
N GLY A 103 -5.24 5.96 18.58
CA GLY A 103 -3.93 6.52 18.26
C GLY A 103 -2.81 5.48 18.31
N TYR A 104 -2.83 4.59 19.31
CA TYR A 104 -1.89 3.46 19.38
C TYR A 104 -2.13 2.45 18.25
N ALA A 105 -3.40 2.15 17.92
CA ALA A 105 -3.73 1.27 16.81
C ALA A 105 -3.24 1.83 15.46
N SER A 106 -3.41 3.13 15.22
CA SER A 106 -2.89 3.81 14.03
C SER A 106 -1.37 3.68 13.94
N LEU A 107 -0.66 3.86 15.05
CA LEU A 107 0.79 3.72 15.06
C LEU A 107 1.22 2.28 14.78
N ALA A 108 0.63 1.30 15.47
CA ALA A 108 0.95 -0.10 15.27
C ALA A 108 0.74 -0.54 13.81
N LEU A 109 -0.36 -0.09 13.20
CA LEU A 109 -0.62 -0.36 11.78
C LEU A 109 0.39 0.35 10.86
N SER A 110 0.80 1.59 11.18
CA SER A 110 1.81 2.30 10.38
C SER A 110 3.18 1.61 10.44
N ALA A 111 3.59 1.14 11.63
CA ALA A 111 4.80 0.36 11.80
C ALA A 111 4.71 -0.97 11.05
N ALA A 112 3.57 -1.65 11.13
CA ALA A 112 3.33 -2.88 10.39
C ALA A 112 3.39 -2.68 8.87
N ASP A 113 2.84 -1.57 8.34
CA ASP A 113 2.91 -1.25 6.91
C ASP A 113 4.35 -1.04 6.45
N VAL A 114 5.14 -0.28 7.23
CA VAL A 114 6.57 -0.07 6.96
C VAL A 114 7.33 -1.39 6.95
N VAL A 115 7.13 -2.25 7.96
CA VAL A 115 7.77 -3.57 8.05
C VAL A 115 7.38 -4.44 6.86
N LEU A 116 6.10 -4.48 6.49
CA LEU A 116 5.62 -5.25 5.33
C LEU A 116 6.24 -4.75 4.02
N ARG A 117 6.36 -3.43 3.83
CA ARG A 117 7.02 -2.84 2.66
C ARG A 117 8.50 -3.21 2.60
N VAL A 118 9.21 -3.15 3.72
CA VAL A 118 10.61 -3.60 3.81
C VAL A 118 10.71 -5.09 3.48
N ILE A 119 9.81 -5.93 4.00
CA ILE A 119 9.78 -7.37 3.66
C ILE A 119 9.56 -7.56 2.15
N VAL A 120 8.63 -6.84 1.52
CA VAL A 120 8.42 -6.91 0.07
C VAL A 120 9.69 -6.54 -0.69
N LEU A 121 10.36 -5.44 -0.32
CA LEU A 121 11.61 -5.02 -0.95
C LEU A 121 12.70 -6.09 -0.76
N CYS A 122 12.89 -6.60 0.45
CA CYS A 122 13.82 -7.68 0.73
C CYS A 122 13.50 -8.92 -0.10
N GLN A 123 12.24 -9.31 -0.25
CA GLN A 123 11.85 -10.45 -1.08
C GLN A 123 12.09 -10.19 -2.57
N MET A 124 11.89 -8.95 -3.05
CA MET A 124 12.13 -8.58 -4.45
C MET A 124 13.62 -8.51 -4.83
N PHE A 125 14.49 -8.17 -3.88
CA PHE A 125 15.94 -8.02 -4.13
C PHE A 125 16.81 -9.17 -3.60
N SER A 126 16.29 -10.02 -2.72
CA SER A 126 16.96 -11.26 -2.33
C SER A 126 16.90 -12.26 -3.48
N GLY A 127 17.84 -13.22 -3.55
CA GLY A 127 17.82 -14.36 -4.48
C GLY A 127 16.68 -15.36 -4.23
N SER A 128 15.52 -14.88 -3.77
CA SER A 128 14.34 -15.64 -3.41
C SER A 128 13.54 -16.09 -4.64
N ALA A 129 12.36 -16.66 -4.41
CA ALA A 129 11.43 -17.10 -5.44
C ALA A 129 10.71 -15.93 -6.17
N VAL A 130 10.64 -14.74 -5.56
CA VAL A 130 9.94 -13.56 -6.09
C VAL A 130 10.62 -12.91 -7.30
N PRO A 131 11.95 -12.63 -7.32
CA PRO A 131 12.61 -12.04 -8.48
C PRO A 131 12.50 -12.91 -9.72
N VAL A 132 12.64 -14.24 -9.59
CA VAL A 132 12.49 -15.20 -10.69
C VAL A 132 11.11 -15.05 -11.35
N TRP A 133 10.06 -14.93 -10.53
CA TRP A 133 8.71 -14.71 -11.06
C TRP A 133 8.56 -13.32 -11.73
N LEU A 134 9.12 -12.26 -11.13
CA LEU A 134 9.05 -10.91 -11.67
C LEU A 134 9.81 -10.77 -12.99
N GLU A 135 10.94 -11.45 -13.15
CA GLU A 135 11.73 -11.51 -14.39
C GLU A 135 10.92 -12.16 -15.51
N CYS A 136 10.42 -13.39 -15.29
CA CYS A 136 9.55 -14.07 -16.25
C CYS A 136 8.31 -13.22 -16.62
N ARG A 137 7.78 -12.46 -15.65
CA ARG A 137 6.61 -11.62 -15.88
C ARG A 137 6.94 -10.33 -16.64
N ARG A 138 8.13 -9.75 -16.42
CA ARG A 138 8.62 -8.57 -17.12
C ARG A 138 8.89 -8.86 -18.59
N ASP A 139 9.43 -10.02 -18.91
CA ASP A 139 9.66 -10.42 -20.31
C ASP A 139 8.35 -10.58 -21.10
N MET A 140 7.29 -11.00 -20.41
CA MET A 140 5.95 -11.17 -21.00
C MET A 140 5.15 -9.84 -21.09
N ARG A 141 5.66 -8.74 -20.52
CA ARG A 141 4.96 -7.47 -20.47
C ARG A 141 5.08 -6.73 -21.81
N ARG A 142 3.95 -6.29 -22.36
CA ARG A 142 3.93 -5.44 -23.56
C ARG A 142 3.86 -3.97 -23.17
N ARG A 143 4.38 -3.08 -24.02
CA ARG A 143 4.29 -1.61 -23.83
C ARG A 143 2.87 -1.11 -23.53
N LYS A 144 1.82 -1.79 -24.03
CA LYS A 144 0.41 -1.45 -23.79
C LYS A 144 -0.01 -1.56 -22.31
N ASP A 145 0.63 -2.43 -21.53
CA ASP A 145 0.32 -2.58 -20.10
C ASP A 145 0.76 -1.36 -19.28
N LEU A 146 1.84 -0.68 -19.68
CA LEU A 146 2.32 0.53 -19.01
C LEU A 146 1.34 1.70 -19.20
N VAL A 147 0.81 1.88 -20.43
CA VAL A 147 -0.17 2.92 -20.72
C VAL A 147 -1.46 2.69 -19.93
N LEU A 148 -1.92 1.44 -19.86
CA LEU A 148 -3.08 1.07 -19.07
C LEU A 148 -2.87 1.34 -17.57
N GLU A 149 -1.71 1.00 -17.02
CA GLU A 149 -1.35 1.28 -15.62
C GLU A 149 -1.34 2.77 -15.30
N LEU A 150 -0.74 3.57 -16.20
CA LEU A 150 -0.65 5.02 -16.02
C LEU A 150 -2.03 5.69 -16.15
N ALA A 151 -2.85 5.21 -17.08
CA ALA A 151 -4.23 5.67 -17.25
C ALA A 151 -5.11 5.30 -16.05
N LEU A 152 -4.99 4.07 -15.53
CA LEU A 152 -5.72 3.63 -14.33
C LEU A 152 -5.28 4.41 -13.10
N PHE A 153 -3.98 4.67 -12.96
CA PHE A 153 -3.46 5.49 -11.87
C PHE A 153 -3.98 6.92 -11.99
N GLY A 154 -3.86 7.55 -13.16
CA GLY A 154 -4.39 8.90 -13.41
C GLY A 154 -5.90 8.98 -13.16
N ALA A 155 -6.68 8.00 -13.62
CA ALA A 155 -8.11 7.91 -13.37
C ALA A 155 -8.44 7.73 -11.88
N SER A 156 -7.65 6.94 -11.14
CA SER A 156 -7.85 6.76 -9.70
C SER A 156 -7.62 8.05 -8.91
N VAL A 157 -6.59 8.83 -9.28
CA VAL A 157 -6.32 10.13 -8.68
C VAL A 157 -7.41 11.14 -9.05
N LEU A 158 -7.80 11.17 -10.32
CA LEU A 158 -8.87 12.06 -10.79
C LEU A 158 -10.20 11.76 -10.11
N LEU A 159 -10.56 10.48 -9.96
CA LEU A 159 -11.78 10.05 -9.27
C LEU A 159 -11.74 10.44 -7.79
N LEU A 160 -10.57 10.31 -7.14
CA LEU A 160 -10.37 10.75 -5.76
C LEU A 160 -10.54 12.27 -5.64
N LEU A 161 -9.93 13.04 -6.55
CA LEU A 161 -10.09 14.50 -6.59
C LEU A 161 -11.56 14.89 -6.80
N LEU A 162 -12.26 14.26 -7.74
CA LEU A 162 -13.69 14.52 -7.97
C LEU A 162 -14.52 14.20 -6.72
N PHE A 163 -14.21 13.12 -6.01
CA PHE A 163 -14.93 12.74 -4.79
C PHE A 163 -14.70 13.72 -3.63
N PHE A 164 -13.51 14.31 -3.52
CA PHE A 164 -13.19 15.29 -2.47
C PHE A 164 -13.58 16.74 -2.80
N PHE A 165 -13.64 17.11 -4.09
CA PHE A 165 -13.87 18.48 -4.53
C PHE A 165 -15.28 18.74 -5.09
N LEU A 166 -16.08 17.71 -5.39
CA LEU A 166 -17.52 17.92 -5.62
C LEU A 166 -18.25 18.04 -4.27
N PRO A 167 -19.02 19.12 -4.04
CA PRO A 167 -19.95 19.15 -2.93
C PRO A 167 -21.07 18.14 -3.22
N LEU A 168 -21.07 17.02 -2.48
CA LEU A 168 -22.19 16.09 -2.39
C LEU A 168 -23.07 16.50 -1.20
#